data_AF-A0A4P9W2R0-F1
#
_entry.id   AF-A0A4P9W2R0-F1
#
_cell.length_a   1.000
_cell.length_b   1.000
_cell.length_c   1.000
_cell.angle_alpha   90.00
_cell.angle_beta   90.00
_cell.angle_gamma   90.00
#
_symmetry.space_group_name_H-M   'P 1'
#
loop_
_entity.id
_entity.type
_entity.pdbx_description
1 polymer ?
#
loop_
_entity_poly.entity_id
_entity_poly.type
_entity_poly.pdbx_seq_one_letter_code
_entity_poly.pdbx_strand_id
1 'polypeptide(L)'
;GKGTIHVRDVPNADNLNSAIEYYLQVGDCMKTETQALLRLYAQIVNEPCFNMLRTQEQLGAYQDFEDVISEMSDVEYNKHRTAVIAKLLEKYKNLGEESSQLWGHVSSGYYEFARNAEIAEIVKDIPKSAILDLYDMHISPSSLSRRKLSVHVRSVK
;
A
#
# COMPACT_ATOMS: atom_id res chain seq x y z
N GLY A 1 -9.81 11.61 11.55
CA GLY A 1 -10.47 11.02 10.36
C GLY A 1 -11.67 10.16 10.74
N LYS A 2 -12.57 9.90 9.77
CA LYS A 2 -13.71 8.97 9.94
C LYS A 2 -13.20 7.53 9.92
N GLY A 3 -13.64 6.71 10.87
CA GLY A 3 -13.21 5.31 11.00
C GLY A 3 -14.38 4.39 11.30
N THR A 4 -14.47 3.27 10.58
CA THR A 4 -15.46 2.21 10.83
C THR A 4 -14.74 0.97 11.35
N ILE A 5 -15.27 0.37 12.42
CA ILE A 5 -14.76 -0.89 12.97
C ILE A 5 -15.87 -1.92 12.85
N HIS A 6 -15.57 -3.03 12.18
CA HIS A 6 -16.42 -4.22 12.16
C HIS A 6 -15.73 -5.33 12.94
N VAL A 7 -16.48 -6.04 13.78
CA VAL A 7 -15.96 -7.13 14.61
C VAL A 7 -16.80 -8.36 14.37
N ARG A 8 -16.15 -9.51 14.21
CA ARG A 8 -16.76 -10.83 14.15
C ARG A 8 -15.89 -11.86 14.84
N ASP A 9 -16.50 -12.97 15.24
CA ASP A 9 -15.75 -14.09 15.81
C ASP A 9 -15.19 -14.99 14.69
N VAL A 10 -14.11 -15.71 15.00
CA VAL A 10 -13.56 -16.74 14.11
C VAL A 10 -14.65 -17.79 13.83
N PRO A 11 -14.91 -18.16 12.56
CA PRO A 11 -15.90 -19.20 12.25
C PRO A 11 -15.56 -20.56 12.86
N ASN A 12 -14.26 -20.84 13.04
CA ASN A 12 -13.75 -22.05 13.66
C ASN A 12 -13.37 -21.77 15.12
N ALA A 13 -14.13 -22.31 16.07
CA ALA A 13 -13.92 -22.12 17.51
C ALA A 13 -12.62 -22.75 18.05
N ASP A 14 -11.98 -23.65 17.30
CA ASP A 14 -10.68 -24.22 17.65
C ASP A 14 -9.51 -23.36 17.16
N ASN A 15 -9.78 -22.33 16.36
CA ASN A 15 -8.74 -21.38 15.96
C ASN A 15 -8.47 -20.38 17.09
N LEU A 16 -7.30 -20.52 17.71
CA LEU A 16 -6.82 -19.64 18.79
C LEU A 16 -6.34 -18.28 18.27
N ASN A 17 -6.12 -18.14 16.96
CA ASN A 17 -5.58 -16.92 16.39
C ASN A 17 -6.69 -15.90 16.12
N SER A 18 -6.41 -14.65 16.45
CA SER A 18 -7.18 -13.51 15.96
C SER A 18 -6.54 -12.94 14.69
N ALA A 19 -7.31 -12.21 13.90
CA ALA A 19 -6.82 -11.51 12.72
C ALA A 19 -7.41 -10.10 12.63
N ILE A 20 -6.67 -9.19 12.00
CA ILE A 20 -7.15 -7.85 11.68
C ILE A 20 -6.87 -7.55 10.21
N GLU A 21 -7.87 -7.02 9.53
CA GLU A 21 -7.69 -6.37 8.24
C GLU A 21 -7.83 -4.85 8.46
N TYR A 22 -6.80 -4.10 8.07
CA TYR A 22 -6.73 -2.66 8.25
C TYR A 22 -6.66 -1.99 6.88
N TYR A 23 -7.72 -1.28 6.51
CA TYR A 23 -7.88 -0.65 5.21
C TYR A 23 -7.91 0.87 5.33
N LEU A 24 -7.08 1.55 4.53
CA LEU A 24 -7.05 3.00 4.39
C LEU A 24 -7.46 3.38 2.97
N GLN A 25 -8.55 4.13 2.84
CA GLN A 25 -9.02 4.60 1.54
C GLN A 25 -8.26 5.86 1.13
N VAL A 26 -7.60 5.80 -0.03
CA VAL A 26 -6.82 6.90 -0.58
C VAL A 26 -7.25 7.21 -2.01
N GLY A 27 -7.71 8.43 -2.23
CA GLY A 27 -8.04 8.95 -3.56
C GLY A 27 -9.01 8.09 -4.39
N ASP A 28 -8.89 8.23 -5.70
CA ASP A 28 -9.61 7.46 -6.71
C ASP A 28 -8.64 6.48 -7.35
N CYS A 29 -9.00 5.19 -7.39
CA CYS A 29 -8.16 4.15 -7.97
C CYS A 29 -7.98 4.30 -9.49
N MET A 30 -8.81 5.07 -10.17
CA MET A 30 -8.67 5.32 -11.60
C MET A 30 -7.64 6.41 -11.94
N LYS A 31 -7.17 7.16 -10.94
CA LYS A 31 -6.14 8.19 -11.15
C LYS A 31 -4.74 7.60 -11.07
N THR A 32 -4.00 7.69 -12.18
CA THR A 32 -2.66 7.13 -12.31
C THR A 32 -1.66 7.79 -11.36
N GLU A 33 -1.84 9.07 -11.01
CA GLU A 33 -1.02 9.77 -10.01
C GLU A 33 -1.22 9.19 -8.60
N THR A 34 -2.47 8.92 -8.23
CA THR A 34 -2.78 8.31 -6.92
C THR A 34 -2.19 6.90 -6.86
N GLN A 35 -2.29 6.13 -7.94
CA GLN A 35 -1.67 4.82 -8.01
C GLN A 35 -0.14 4.88 -7.93
N ALA A 36 0.49 5.82 -8.64
CA ALA A 36 1.94 6.00 -8.64
C ALA A 36 2.45 6.31 -7.23
N LEU A 37 1.79 7.25 -6.53
CA LEU A 37 2.09 7.60 -5.13
C LEU A 37 1.93 6.39 -4.21
N LEU A 38 0.81 5.67 -4.29
CA LEU A 38 0.55 4.50 -3.46
C LEU A 38 1.53 3.34 -3.70
N ARG A 39 1.89 3.07 -4.97
CA ARG A 39 2.86 2.03 -5.30
C ARG A 39 4.25 2.37 -4.77
N LEU A 40 4.66 3.63 -4.88
CA LEU A 40 5.94 4.09 -4.36
C LEU A 40 5.97 4.06 -2.82
N TYR A 41 4.92 4.58 -2.17
CA TYR A 41 4.77 4.50 -0.71
C TYR A 41 4.82 3.04 -0.24
N ALA A 42 4.03 2.14 -0.86
CA ALA A 42 4.02 0.73 -0.50
C ALA A 42 5.40 0.08 -0.66
N GLN A 43 6.14 0.39 -1.73
CA GLN A 43 7.50 -0.11 -1.93
C GLN A 43 8.48 0.36 -0.85
N ILE A 44 8.31 1.59 -0.34
CA ILE A 44 9.14 2.15 0.73
C ILE A 44 8.83 1.44 2.05
N VAL A 45 7.56 1.38 2.45
CA VAL A 45 7.19 0.89 3.78
C VAL A 45 7.14 -0.62 3.88
N ASN A 46 7.18 -1.38 2.77
CA ASN A 46 6.97 -2.83 2.79
C ASN A 46 7.97 -3.57 3.70
N GLU A 47 9.26 -3.28 3.57
CA GLU A 47 10.31 -3.97 4.35
C GLU A 47 10.32 -3.53 5.82
N PRO A 48 10.28 -2.22 6.15
CA PRO A 48 10.10 -1.75 7.52
C PRO A 48 8.83 -2.29 8.18
N CYS A 49 7.70 -2.29 7.46
CA CYS A 49 6.42 -2.80 7.95
C CYS A 49 6.49 -4.29 8.29
N PHE A 50 7.06 -5.10 7.39
CA PHE A 50 7.21 -6.54 7.63
C PHE A 50 8.11 -6.81 8.83
N ASN A 51 9.26 -6.13 8.92
CA ASN A 51 10.19 -6.28 10.03
C ASN A 51 9.51 -5.90 11.34
N MET A 52 8.84 -4.76 11.38
CA MET A 52 8.17 -4.25 12.57
C MET A 52 7.04 -5.17 13.05
N LEU A 53 6.14 -5.58 12.16
CA LEU A 53 5.04 -6.51 12.48
C LEU A 53 5.53 -7.90 12.90
N ARG A 54 6.71 -8.31 12.42
CA ARG A 54 7.32 -9.61 12.75
C ARG A 54 8.15 -9.59 14.02
N THR A 55 8.76 -8.46 14.37
CA THR A 55 9.80 -8.38 15.44
C THR A 55 9.37 -7.66 16.71
N GLN A 56 8.31 -6.83 16.71
CA GLN A 56 7.88 -6.11 17.93
C GLN A 56 6.37 -6.17 18.20
N GLU A 57 6.01 -6.47 19.46
CA GLU A 57 4.63 -6.58 19.96
C GLU A 57 3.98 -5.25 20.40
N GLN A 58 4.51 -4.05 20.10
CA GLN A 58 3.84 -2.81 20.55
C GLN A 58 3.83 -1.66 19.54
N LEU A 59 2.60 -1.24 19.22
CA LEU A 59 1.99 0.07 18.87
C LEU A 59 2.81 1.34 18.52
N GLY A 60 4.16 1.38 18.59
CA GLY A 60 5.01 2.52 18.17
C GLY A 60 5.05 2.76 16.65
N ALA A 61 4.56 1.78 15.90
CA ALA A 61 4.65 1.61 14.45
C ALA A 61 4.32 2.79 13.53
N TYR A 62 3.48 3.73 13.97
CA TYR A 62 3.04 4.83 13.09
C TYR A 62 3.98 6.02 13.13
N GLN A 63 4.64 6.30 14.27
CA GLN A 63 5.66 7.34 14.31
C GLN A 63 6.86 6.92 13.42
N ASP A 64 7.16 5.62 13.45
CA ASP A 64 8.28 5.02 12.72
C ASP A 64 8.18 5.20 11.19
N PHE A 65 6.99 5.21 10.59
CA PHE A 65 6.88 5.33 9.13
C PHE A 65 7.13 6.75 8.62
N GLU A 66 6.74 7.78 9.39
CA GLU A 66 7.07 9.17 9.08
C GLU A 66 8.59 9.37 9.14
N ASP A 67 9.21 8.82 10.19
CA ASP A 67 10.66 8.86 10.39
C ASP A 67 11.39 8.11 9.27
N VAL A 68 10.94 6.91 8.89
CA VAL A 68 11.49 6.16 7.74
C VAL A 68 11.49 7.01 6.46
N ILE A 69 10.42 7.75 6.19
CA ILE A 69 10.31 8.55 4.96
C ILE A 69 11.12 9.85 5.07
N SER A 70 11.15 10.49 6.23
CA SER A 70 11.86 11.76 6.42
C SER A 70 13.37 11.55 6.45
N GLU A 71 13.85 10.52 7.14
CA GLU A 71 15.26 10.21 7.38
C GLU A 71 15.95 9.49 6.21
N MET A 72 15.20 8.84 5.30
CA MET A 72 15.83 8.17 4.15
C MET A 72 16.62 9.17 3.29
N SER A 73 17.78 8.71 2.82
CA SER A 73 18.60 9.49 1.90
C SER A 73 17.96 9.57 0.51
N ASP A 74 18.28 10.62 -0.25
CA ASP A 74 17.83 10.72 -1.65
C ASP A 74 18.35 9.55 -2.49
N VAL A 75 19.53 9.01 -2.17
CA VAL A 75 20.10 7.84 -2.85
C VAL A 75 19.21 6.61 -2.64
N GLU A 76 18.76 6.39 -1.42
CA GLU A 76 17.85 5.29 -1.08
C GLU A 76 16.47 5.49 -1.68
N TYR A 77 15.91 6.68 -1.59
CA TYR A 77 14.64 7.04 -2.23
C TYR A 77 14.65 6.73 -3.74
N ASN A 78 15.74 7.10 -4.44
CA ASN A 78 15.90 6.83 -5.86
C ASN A 78 16.02 5.32 -6.18
N LYS A 79 16.56 4.51 -5.25
CA LYS A 79 16.55 3.05 -5.39
C LYS A 79 15.13 2.51 -5.33
N HIS A 80 14.29 2.96 -4.39
CA HIS A 80 12.88 2.57 -4.33
C HIS A 80 12.14 2.95 -5.61
N ARG A 81 12.33 4.18 -6.11
CA ARG A 81 11.75 4.63 -7.39
C ARG A 81 12.14 3.74 -8.55
N THR A 82 13.44 3.47 -8.70
CA THR A 82 13.95 2.60 -9.77
C THR A 82 13.37 1.19 -9.66
N ALA A 83 13.26 0.65 -8.44
CA ALA A 83 12.66 -0.66 -8.22
C ALA A 83 11.18 -0.72 -8.61
N VAL A 84 10.39 0.32 -8.31
CA VAL A 84 8.98 0.39 -8.73
C VAL A 84 8.88 0.46 -10.25
N ILE A 85 9.67 1.31 -10.90
CA ILE A 85 9.69 1.43 -12.37
C ILE A 85 10.06 0.11 -13.02
N ALA A 86 11.09 -0.59 -12.52
CA ALA A 86 11.49 -1.88 -13.04
C ALA A 86 10.37 -2.93 -12.92
N LYS A 87 9.66 -2.99 -11.78
CA LYS A 87 8.51 -3.89 -11.57
C LYS A 87 7.33 -3.56 -12.48
N LEU A 88 7.08 -2.27 -12.73
CA LEU A 88 6.00 -1.82 -13.63
C LEU A 88 6.27 -2.18 -15.08
N LEU A 89 7.53 -2.13 -15.51
CA LEU A 89 7.96 -2.39 -16.88
C LEU A 89 8.45 -3.83 -17.10
N GLU A 90 8.38 -4.69 -16.07
CA GLU A 90 8.79 -6.08 -16.18
C GLU A 90 7.89 -6.81 -17.17
N LYS A 91 8.51 -7.53 -18.12
CA LYS A 91 7.76 -8.40 -19.03
C LYS A 91 7.21 -9.58 -18.26
N TYR A 92 5.98 -9.99 -18.59
CA TYR A 92 5.39 -11.19 -18.02
C TYR A 92 6.29 -12.40 -18.23
N LYS A 93 6.51 -13.19 -17.18
CA LYS A 93 7.47 -14.31 -17.22
C LYS A 93 6.91 -15.49 -18.02
N ASN A 94 5.59 -15.57 -18.15
CA ASN A 94 4.89 -16.59 -18.89
C ASN A 94 3.51 -16.10 -19.37
N LEU A 95 2.93 -16.84 -20.33
CA LEU A 95 1.61 -16.58 -20.92
C LEU A 95 0.46 -16.58 -19.90
N GLY A 96 0.59 -17.31 -18.79
CA GLY A 96 -0.42 -17.38 -17.73
C GLY A 96 -0.49 -16.11 -16.90
N GLU A 97 0.66 -15.53 -16.56
CA GLU A 97 0.76 -14.22 -15.91
C GLU A 97 0.23 -13.12 -16.82
N GLU A 98 0.63 -13.13 -18.09
CA GLU A 98 0.12 -12.19 -19.09
C GLU A 98 -1.41 -12.27 -19.22
N SER A 99 -1.94 -13.48 -19.39
CA SER A 99 -3.39 -13.70 -19.50
C SER A 99 -4.13 -13.23 -18.26
N SER A 100 -3.61 -13.49 -17.06
CA SER A 100 -4.25 -13.10 -15.80
C SER A 100 -4.27 -11.57 -15.61
N GLN A 101 -3.18 -10.90 -15.97
CA GLN A 101 -3.07 -9.44 -15.87
C GLN A 101 -3.97 -8.75 -16.91
N LEU A 102 -3.91 -9.19 -18.17
CA LEU A 102 -4.80 -8.69 -19.23
C LEU A 102 -6.27 -8.95 -18.90
N TRP A 103 -6.60 -10.12 -18.34
CA TRP A 103 -7.96 -10.44 -17.92
C TRP A 103 -8.43 -9.57 -16.76
N GLY A 104 -7.53 -9.15 -15.86
CA GLY A 104 -7.81 -8.13 -14.85
C GLY A 104 -8.30 -6.82 -15.48
N HIS A 105 -7.63 -6.35 -16.53
CA HIS A 105 -8.05 -5.15 -17.26
C HIS A 105 -9.38 -5.33 -18.01
N VAL A 106 -9.60 -6.48 -18.65
CA VAL A 106 -10.84 -6.80 -19.36
C VAL A 106 -12.02 -6.92 -18.41
N SER A 107 -11.86 -7.67 -17.31
CA SER A 107 -12.92 -7.88 -16.31
C SER A 107 -13.25 -6.62 -15.52
N SER A 108 -12.28 -5.72 -15.34
CA SER A 108 -12.52 -4.40 -14.74
C SER A 108 -13.31 -3.46 -15.66
N GLY A 109 -13.36 -3.74 -16.97
CA GLY A 109 -14.05 -2.92 -17.98
C GLY A 109 -13.27 -1.67 -18.43
N TYR A 110 -12.08 -1.43 -17.90
CA TYR A 110 -11.31 -0.22 -18.19
C TYR A 110 -10.28 -0.38 -19.32
N TYR A 111 -9.88 -1.62 -19.68
CA TYR A 111 -9.01 -1.93 -20.82
C TYR A 111 -7.65 -1.19 -20.86
N GLU A 112 -7.05 -0.92 -19.70
CA GLU A 112 -5.89 -0.04 -19.59
C GLU A 112 -4.57 -0.78 -19.69
N PHE A 113 -4.31 -1.38 -20.84
CA PHE A 113 -3.15 -2.22 -21.09
C PHE A 113 -1.81 -1.46 -21.02
N ALA A 114 -1.83 -0.13 -21.23
CA ALA A 114 -0.64 0.73 -21.14
C ALA A 114 -0.44 1.38 -19.76
N ARG A 115 -1.35 1.14 -18.81
CA ARG A 115 -1.38 1.84 -17.52
C ARG A 115 -0.09 1.71 -16.71
N ASN A 116 0.54 0.54 -16.73
CA ASN A 116 1.80 0.35 -16.00
C ASN A 116 2.93 1.21 -16.58
N ALA A 117 2.96 1.43 -17.90
CA ALA A 117 3.94 2.32 -18.52
C ALA A 117 3.69 3.78 -18.16
N GLU A 118 2.42 4.22 -18.16
CA GLU A 118 2.05 5.57 -17.74
C GLU A 118 2.41 5.84 -16.27
N ILE A 119 2.07 4.90 -15.37
CA ILE A 119 2.43 4.99 -13.95
C ILE A 119 3.95 5.03 -13.79
N ALA A 120 4.70 4.25 -14.58
CA ALA A 120 6.16 4.24 -14.52
C ALA A 120 6.76 5.60 -14.90
N GLU A 121 6.21 6.31 -15.88
CA GLU A 121 6.61 7.67 -16.20
C GLU A 121 6.32 8.62 -15.04
N ILE A 122 5.13 8.55 -14.43
CA ILE A 122 4.78 9.42 -13.29
C ILE A 122 5.74 9.19 -12.11
N VAL A 123 6.06 7.93 -11.78
CA VAL A 123 7.00 7.58 -10.69
C VAL A 123 8.41 8.19 -10.91
N LYS A 124 8.77 8.57 -12.14
CA LYS A 124 10.06 9.24 -12.42
C LYS A 124 10.15 10.64 -11.82
N ASP A 125 9.03 11.30 -11.60
CA ASP A 125 9.03 12.71 -11.22
C ASP A 125 8.41 12.96 -9.84
N ILE A 126 8.04 11.90 -9.11
CA ILE A 126 7.52 12.03 -7.74
C ILE A 126 8.66 12.45 -6.79
N PRO A 127 8.58 13.63 -6.16
CA PRO A 127 9.53 14.04 -5.13
C PRO A 127 9.23 13.34 -3.80
N LYS A 128 10.25 13.19 -2.94
CA LYS A 128 10.09 12.60 -1.60
C LYS A 128 9.05 13.34 -0.76
N SER A 129 8.94 14.66 -0.92
CA SER A 129 7.93 15.49 -0.25
C SER A 129 6.50 15.06 -0.58
N ALA A 130 6.20 14.64 -1.81
CA ALA A 130 4.86 14.19 -2.18
C ALA A 130 4.47 12.88 -1.46
N ILE A 131 5.44 12.05 -1.09
CA ILE A 131 5.21 10.84 -0.29
C ILE A 131 4.93 11.19 1.17
N LEU A 132 5.60 12.20 1.72
CA LEU A 132 5.29 12.75 3.04
C LEU A 132 3.89 13.38 3.05
N ASP A 133 3.55 14.20 2.05
CA ASP A 133 2.22 14.81 1.94
C ASP A 133 1.11 13.74 1.86
N LEU A 134 1.35 12.65 1.12
CA LEU A 134 0.44 11.50 1.06
C LEU A 134 0.25 10.87 2.44
N TYR A 135 1.36 10.67 3.17
CA TYR A 135 1.34 10.09 4.51
C TYR A 135 0.53 10.97 5.47
N ASP A 136 0.84 12.27 5.54
CA ASP A 136 0.18 13.23 6.42
C ASP A 136 -1.32 13.37 6.11
N MET A 137 -1.68 13.36 4.83
CA MET A 137 -3.06 13.56 4.41
C MET A 137 -3.92 12.30 4.57
N HIS A 138 -3.37 11.11 4.37
CA HIS A 138 -4.19 9.90 4.21
C HIS A 138 -3.89 8.77 5.19
N ILE A 139 -2.71 8.76 5.81
CA ILE A 139 -2.21 7.61 6.56
C ILE A 139 -2.05 7.96 8.04
N SER A 140 -1.45 9.12 8.32
CA SER A 140 -1.17 9.61 9.67
C SER A 140 -2.42 9.54 10.57
N PRO A 141 -2.31 9.00 11.80
CA PRO A 141 -3.43 8.96 12.73
C PRO A 141 -4.02 10.30 13.11
N SER A 142 -3.19 11.34 13.09
CA SER A 142 -3.57 12.72 13.39
C SER A 142 -4.36 13.36 12.25
N SER A 143 -4.41 12.72 11.07
CA SER A 143 -5.03 13.29 9.89
C SER A 143 -6.56 13.31 9.97
N LEU A 144 -7.15 14.47 9.64
CA LEU A 144 -8.61 14.65 9.60
C LEU A 144 -9.23 14.04 8.33
N SER A 145 -8.50 13.99 7.22
CA SER A 145 -8.91 13.38 5.95
C SER A 145 -8.75 11.86 5.90
N ARG A 146 -8.11 11.25 6.92
CA ARG A 146 -7.97 9.79 7.02
C ARG A 146 -9.33 9.10 7.01
N ARG A 147 -9.49 8.15 6.09
CA ARG A 147 -10.66 7.27 5.97
C ARG A 147 -10.24 5.83 6.21
N LYS A 148 -10.67 5.28 7.34
CA LYS A 148 -10.24 3.95 7.81
C LYS A 148 -11.43 2.99 7.89
N LEU A 149 -11.23 1.76 7.44
CA LEU A 149 -12.04 0.60 7.82
C LEU A 149 -11.13 -0.42 8.49
N SER A 150 -11.56 -1.00 9.61
CA SER A 150 -10.87 -2.17 10.16
C SER A 150 -11.85 -3.28 10.48
N VAL A 151 -11.54 -4.50 10.03
CA VAL A 151 -12.29 -5.71 10.33
C VAL A 151 -11.48 -6.55 11.31
N HIS A 152 -12.06 -6.84 12.46
CA HIS A 152 -11.43 -7.59 13.54
C HIS A 152 -12.10 -8.95 13.61
N VAL A 153 -11.30 -10.01 13.44
CA VAL A 153 -11.74 -11.38 13.62
C VAL A 153 -11.14 -11.89 14.92
N ARG A 154 -11.96 -12.07 15.95
CA ARG A 154 -11.51 -12.41 17.30
C ARG A 154 -11.58 -13.91 17.52
N SER A 155 -10.55 -14.47 18.18
CA SER A 155 -10.67 -15.79 18.76
C SER A 155 -11.72 -15.76 19.89
N VAL A 156 -12.48 -16.86 20.01
CA VAL A 156 -13.58 -17.02 20.97
C VAL A 156 -13.15 -17.65 22.29
N LYS A 157 -11.84 -17.90 22.48
CA LYS A 157 -11.26 -18.44 23.72
C LYS A 157 -10.42 -17.41 24.44
#